data_AF-A0A1G0XTF7-F1
#
_entry.id   AF-A0A1G0XTF7-F1
#
_cell.length_a   1.000
_cell.length_b   1.000
_cell.length_c   1.000
_cell.angle_alpha   90.00
_cell.angle_beta   90.00
_cell.angle_gamma   90.00
#
_symmetry.space_group_name_H-M   'P 1'
#
loop_
_entity.id
_entity.type
_entity.pdbx_description
1 polymer ?
#
loop_
_entity_poly.entity_id
_entity_poly.type
_entity_poly.pdbx_seq_one_letter_code
_entity_poly.pdbx_strand_id
1 'polypeptide(L)'
;MGNIDWRQVVSELLGRLLVTEKEFAKLCGVSRQTVSNWKHGRRSPGLYSRKKMFEIMEKMKLEVDDLSASAADLKARGKDMKTLVEIYGKLPESRKKELLNFARYSIGSLKKS
;
A
#
# COMPACT_ATOMS: atom_id res chain seq x y z
N MET A 1 4.72 -12.35 1.46
CA MET A 1 4.37 -11.16 0.65
C MET A 1 2.94 -11.33 0.16
N GLY A 2 2.05 -10.42 0.52
CA GLY A 2 0.64 -10.48 0.13
C GLY A 2 0.45 -10.40 -1.40
N ASN A 3 -0.76 -10.67 -1.87
CA ASN A 3 -1.11 -10.53 -3.28
C ASN A 3 -1.06 -9.03 -3.67
N ILE A 4 0.05 -8.60 -4.28
CA ILE A 4 0.27 -7.20 -4.69
C ILE A 4 -0.68 -6.84 -5.84
N ASP A 5 -1.53 -5.85 -5.62
CA ASP A 5 -2.36 -5.24 -6.65
C ASP A 5 -1.52 -4.28 -7.50
N TRP A 6 -0.85 -4.84 -8.52
CA TRP A 6 -0.04 -4.08 -9.46
C TRP A 6 -0.83 -3.02 -10.24
N ARG A 7 -2.17 -3.15 -10.32
CA ARG A 7 -3.02 -2.13 -10.93
C ARG A 7 -2.95 -0.83 -10.15
N GLN A 8 -3.07 -0.94 -8.82
CA GLN A 8 -3.03 0.19 -7.90
C GLN A 8 -1.63 0.75 -7.82
N VAL A 9 -0.63 -0.11 -7.68
CA VAL A 9 0.79 0.31 -7.66
C VAL A 9 1.13 1.17 -8.87
N VAL A 10 0.77 0.73 -10.09
CA VAL A 10 1.04 1.49 -11.31
C VAL A 10 0.25 2.80 -11.34
N SER A 11 -1.01 2.79 -10.90
CA SER A 11 -1.85 4.00 -10.87
C SER A 11 -1.29 5.06 -9.90
N GLU A 12 -0.89 4.63 -8.71
CA GLU A 12 -0.27 5.49 -7.70
C GLU A 12 1.07 6.04 -8.15
N LEU A 13 1.94 5.21 -8.74
CA LEU A 13 3.23 5.67 -9.24
C LEU A 13 3.07 6.72 -10.35
N LEU A 14 2.13 6.53 -11.28
CA LEU A 14 1.81 7.54 -12.31
C LEU A 14 1.36 8.86 -11.68
N GLY A 15 0.47 8.79 -10.69
CA GLY A 15 -0.05 9.97 -9.98
C GLY A 15 1.01 10.71 -9.18
N ARG A 16 1.84 9.99 -8.42
CA ARG A 16 2.88 10.58 -7.55
C ARG A 16 4.06 11.14 -8.31
N LEU A 17 4.39 10.55 -9.46
CA LEU A 17 5.44 11.06 -10.35
C LEU A 17 4.95 12.19 -11.26
N LEU A 18 3.64 12.41 -11.37
CA LEU A 18 3.01 13.33 -12.31
C LEU A 18 3.43 13.05 -13.78
N VAL A 19 3.50 11.78 -14.15
CA VAL A 19 3.92 11.34 -15.49
C VAL A 19 2.80 10.61 -16.22
N THR A 20 2.85 10.67 -17.54
CA THR A 20 1.97 9.91 -18.42
C THR A 20 2.37 8.43 -18.48
N GLU A 21 1.46 7.56 -18.96
CA GLU A 21 1.77 6.15 -19.24
C GLU A 21 2.95 5.99 -20.21
N LYS A 22 3.14 6.95 -21.14
CA LYS A 22 4.23 6.93 -22.12
C LYS A 22 5.58 7.24 -21.47
N GLU A 23 5.63 8.21 -20.56
CA GLU A 23 6.85 8.56 -19.83
C GLU A 23 7.23 7.48 -18.83
N PHE A 24 6.24 6.94 -18.10
CA PHE A 24 6.48 5.82 -17.19
C PHE A 24 6.96 4.56 -17.92
N ALA A 25 6.44 4.31 -19.12
CA ALA A 25 6.92 3.22 -19.98
C ALA A 25 8.41 3.38 -20.34
N LYS A 26 8.88 4.61 -20.59
CA LYS A 26 10.31 4.89 -20.81
C LYS A 26 11.14 4.57 -19.57
N LEU A 27 10.67 4.97 -18.38
CA LEU A 27 11.35 4.66 -17.11
C LEU A 27 11.48 3.14 -16.89
N CYS A 28 10.47 2.38 -17.29
CA CYS A 28 10.42 0.93 -17.14
C CYS A 28 10.99 0.15 -18.33
N GLY A 29 11.44 0.81 -19.40
CA GLY A 29 11.97 0.16 -20.61
C GLY A 29 10.96 -0.70 -21.37
N VAL A 30 9.68 -0.31 -21.40
CA VAL A 30 8.59 -1.07 -22.04
C VAL A 30 7.76 -0.19 -22.97
N SER A 31 6.78 -0.78 -23.67
CA SER A 31 5.81 -0.02 -24.46
C SER A 31 4.74 0.65 -23.57
N ARG A 32 4.15 1.76 -24.06
CA ARG A 32 2.98 2.39 -23.41
C ARG A 32 1.83 1.39 -23.22
N GLN A 33 1.60 0.53 -24.21
CA GLN A 33 0.53 -0.47 -24.16
C GLN A 33 0.75 -1.48 -23.03
N THR A 34 2.01 -1.83 -22.75
CA THR A 34 2.37 -2.70 -21.63
C THR A 34 1.98 -2.07 -20.30
N VAL A 35 2.30 -0.78 -20.08
CA VAL A 35 1.90 -0.04 -18.89
C VAL A 35 0.38 0.05 -18.77
N SER A 36 -0.30 0.34 -19.89
CA SER A 36 -1.76 0.38 -19.93
C SER A 36 -2.37 -0.96 -19.52
N ASN A 37 -1.82 -2.08 -19.98
CA ASN A 37 -2.29 -3.41 -19.57
C ASN A 37 -2.12 -3.67 -18.07
N TRP A 38 -1.05 -3.16 -17.44
CA TRP A 38 -0.84 -3.25 -15.99
C TRP A 38 -1.84 -2.41 -15.22
N LYS A 39 -2.00 -1.14 -15.61
CA LYS A 39 -2.93 -0.19 -14.98
C LYS A 39 -4.39 -0.60 -15.06
N HIS A 40 -4.77 -1.45 -16.02
CA HIS A 40 -6.12 -2.00 -16.12
C HIS A 40 -6.24 -3.45 -15.63
N GLY A 41 -5.18 -4.01 -15.04
CA GLY A 41 -5.17 -5.37 -14.49
C GLY A 41 -5.25 -6.49 -15.54
N ARG A 42 -5.07 -6.18 -16.82
CA ARG A 42 -5.09 -7.17 -17.92
C ARG A 42 -3.86 -8.08 -17.88
N ARG A 43 -2.73 -7.57 -17.39
CA ARG A 43 -1.50 -8.32 -17.13
C ARG A 43 -0.80 -7.75 -15.91
N SER A 44 0.04 -8.56 -15.27
CA SER A 44 0.94 -8.07 -14.22
C SER A 44 2.33 -7.73 -14.79
N PRO A 45 3.06 -6.79 -14.18
CA PRO A 45 4.46 -6.52 -14.54
C PRO A 45 5.33 -7.76 -14.33
N GLY A 46 6.29 -7.96 -15.24
CA GLY A 46 7.34 -8.98 -15.09
C GLY A 46 8.47 -8.53 -14.15
N LEU A 47 9.39 -9.44 -13.84
CA LEU A 47 10.45 -9.22 -12.84
C LEU A 47 11.28 -7.95 -13.09
N TYR A 48 11.70 -7.70 -14.34
CA TYR A 48 12.48 -6.51 -14.70
C TYR A 48 11.73 -5.21 -14.37
N SER A 49 10.47 -5.12 -14.79
CA SER A 49 9.64 -3.93 -14.54
C SER A 49 9.33 -3.75 -13.06
N ARG A 50 9.10 -4.85 -12.31
CA ARG A 50 8.95 -4.78 -10.85
C ARG A 50 10.21 -4.21 -10.19
N LYS A 51 11.39 -4.68 -10.59
CA LYS A 51 12.67 -4.16 -10.08
C LYS A 51 12.79 -2.64 -10.33
N LYS A 52 12.46 -2.18 -11.54
CA LYS A 52 12.44 -0.74 -11.87
C LYS A 52 11.44 0.05 -11.01
N MET A 53 10.26 -0.50 -10.76
CA MET A 53 9.27 0.12 -9.88
C MET A 53 9.76 0.21 -8.44
N PHE A 54 10.41 -0.84 -7.91
CA PHE A 54 11.00 -0.81 -6.57
C PHE A 54 12.13 0.22 -6.47
N GLU A 55 13.00 0.34 -7.47
CA GLU A 55 14.03 1.40 -7.53
C GLU A 55 13.42 2.81 -7.49
N ILE A 56 12.25 3.01 -8.13
CA ILE A 56 11.51 4.28 -8.08
C ILE A 56 10.92 4.50 -6.68
N MET A 57 10.27 3.48 -6.11
CA MET A 57 9.67 3.54 -4.78
C MET A 57 10.70 3.86 -3.70
N GLU A 58 11.88 3.24 -3.76
CA GLU A 58 12.98 3.49 -2.84
C GLU A 58 13.43 4.95 -2.85
N LYS A 59 13.60 5.54 -4.05
CA LYS A 59 13.95 6.96 -4.20
C LYS A 59 12.90 7.91 -3.61
N MET A 60 11.63 7.48 -3.65
CA MET A 60 10.51 8.26 -3.13
C MET A 60 10.17 7.91 -1.67
N LYS A 61 10.88 6.96 -1.05
CA LYS A 61 10.60 6.42 0.29
C LYS A 61 9.16 5.91 0.43
N LEU A 62 8.71 5.14 -0.57
CA LEU A 62 7.38 4.52 -0.62
C LEU A 62 7.47 3.02 -0.38
N GLU A 63 6.51 2.47 0.36
CA GLU A 63 6.36 1.03 0.53
C GLU A 63 5.32 0.47 -0.45
N VAL A 64 5.58 -0.70 -1.02
CA VAL A 64 4.67 -1.31 -2.00
C VAL A 64 3.31 -1.65 -1.40
N ASP A 65 3.27 -2.00 -0.11
CA ASP A 65 2.03 -2.32 0.60
C ASP A 65 1.11 -1.09 0.74
N ASP A 66 1.69 0.12 0.81
CA ASP A 66 0.93 1.37 0.84
C ASP A 66 0.31 1.69 -0.52
N LEU A 67 1.02 1.37 -1.61
CA LEU A 67 0.55 1.61 -2.98
C LEU A 67 -0.39 0.49 -3.48
N SER A 68 -0.24 -0.71 -2.93
CA SER A 68 -1.05 -1.88 -3.26
C SER A 68 -2.40 -1.89 -2.53
N ALA A 69 -2.59 -1.05 -1.51
CA ALA A 69 -3.85 -0.95 -0.80
C ALA A 69 -4.93 -0.39 -1.74
N SER A 70 -6.03 -1.12 -1.92
CA SER A 70 -7.14 -0.61 -2.71
C SER A 70 -7.86 0.53 -1.96
N ALA A 71 -8.60 1.36 -2.70
CA ALA A 71 -9.50 2.35 -2.09
C ALA A 71 -10.49 1.70 -1.10
N ALA A 72 -10.87 0.43 -1.32
CA ALA A 72 -11.69 -0.33 -0.38
C ALA A 72 -10.91 -0.68 0.90
N ASP A 73 -9.63 -1.06 0.80
CA ASP A 73 -8.76 -1.35 1.95
C ASP A 73 -8.49 -0.09 2.76
N LEU A 74 -8.22 1.04 2.10
CA LEU A 74 -8.06 2.34 2.77
C LEU A 74 -9.37 2.78 3.45
N LYS A 75 -10.53 2.55 2.80
CA LYS A 75 -11.84 2.85 3.39
C LYS A 75 -12.17 1.92 4.56
N ALA A 76 -11.82 0.64 4.47
CA ALA A 76 -11.97 -0.33 5.56
C ALA A 76 -11.08 0.06 6.75
N ARG A 77 -9.77 0.32 6.52
CA ARG A 77 -8.85 0.84 7.54
C ARG A 77 -9.37 2.13 8.18
N GLY A 78 -9.91 3.05 7.38
CA GLY A 78 -10.52 4.28 7.87
C GLY A 78 -11.75 4.04 8.74
N LYS A 79 -12.60 3.06 8.37
CA LYS A 79 -13.76 2.64 9.16
C LYS A 79 -13.33 1.98 10.47
N ASP A 80 -12.33 1.12 10.44
CA ASP A 80 -11.80 0.43 11.62
C ASP A 80 -11.17 1.42 12.59
N MET A 81 -10.39 2.39 12.08
CA MET A 81 -9.83 3.48 12.88
C MET A 81 -10.92 4.31 13.54
N LYS A 82 -11.96 4.71 12.78
CA LYS A 82 -13.08 5.47 13.33
C LYS A 82 -13.78 4.69 14.46
N THR A 83 -13.98 3.39 14.25
CA THR A 83 -14.58 2.49 15.23
C THR A 83 -13.70 2.37 16.48
N LEU A 84 -12.38 2.22 16.32
CA LEU A 84 -11.43 2.15 17.42
C LEU A 84 -11.43 3.42 18.26
N VAL A 85 -11.42 4.60 17.63
CA VAL A 85 -11.48 5.90 18.33
C VAL A 85 -12.78 6.02 19.12
N GLU A 86 -13.91 5.61 18.54
CA GLU A 86 -15.21 5.63 19.22
C GLU A 86 -15.25 4.70 20.45
N ILE A 87 -14.78 3.46 20.28
CA ILE A 87 -14.70 2.48 21.38
C ILE A 87 -13.75 3.02 22.47
N TYR A 88 -12.57 3.48 22.08
CA TYR A 88 -11.58 4.02 23.02
C TYR A 88 -12.16 5.19 23.82
N GLY A 89 -12.87 6.11 23.18
CA GLY A 89 -13.51 7.26 23.84
C GLY A 89 -14.57 6.85 24.87
N LYS A 90 -15.28 5.73 24.65
CA LYS A 90 -16.32 5.21 25.55
C LYS A 90 -15.79 4.38 26.72
N LEU A 91 -14.51 3.99 26.70
CA LEU A 91 -13.94 3.14 27.74
C LEU A 91 -13.57 3.93 29.01
N PRO A 92 -13.74 3.35 30.21
CA PRO A 92 -13.14 3.87 31.44
C PRO A 92 -11.60 3.89 31.36
N GLU A 93 -10.97 4.84 32.06
CA GLU A 93 -9.50 5.01 32.03
C GLU A 93 -8.71 3.75 32.41
N SER A 94 -9.23 2.93 33.30
CA SER A 94 -8.63 1.64 33.67
C SER A 94 -8.56 0.66 32.48
N ARG A 95 -9.62 0.59 31.68
CA ARG A 95 -9.73 -0.29 30.51
C ARG A 95 -8.97 0.24 29.30
N LYS A 96 -8.85 1.57 29.15
CA LYS A 96 -7.99 2.18 28.12
C LYS A 96 -6.53 1.73 28.27
N LYS A 97 -5.99 1.76 29.50
CA LYS A 97 -4.63 1.31 29.79
C LYS A 97 -4.43 -0.18 29.49
N GLU A 98 -5.39 -1.00 29.86
CA GLU A 98 -5.38 -2.44 29.57
C GLU A 98 -5.35 -2.71 28.05
N LEU A 99 -6.22 -2.04 27.28
CA LEU A 99 -6.27 -2.17 25.83
C LEU A 99 -4.96 -1.74 25.16
N LEU A 100 -4.35 -0.63 25.60
CA LEU A 100 -3.06 -0.19 25.08
C LEU A 100 -1.92 -1.16 25.42
N ASN A 101 -1.92 -1.73 26.62
CA ASN A 101 -0.92 -2.71 27.03
C ASN A 101 -1.07 -4.01 26.24
N PHE A 102 -2.30 -4.46 26.02
CA PHE A 102 -2.59 -5.61 25.16
C PHE A 102 -2.10 -5.37 23.73
N ALA A 103 -2.43 -4.23 23.12
CA ALA A 103 -1.99 -3.90 21.77
C ALA A 103 -0.45 -3.89 21.65
N ARG A 104 0.25 -3.30 22.64
CA ARG A 104 1.73 -3.32 22.70
C ARG A 104 2.29 -4.73 22.78
N TYR A 105 1.71 -5.58 23.63
CA TYR A 105 2.12 -6.98 23.76
C TYR A 105 1.95 -7.74 22.45
N SER A 106 0.79 -7.65 21.81
CA SER A 106 0.49 -8.33 20.55
C SER A 106 1.42 -7.92 19.41
N ILE A 107 1.78 -6.63 19.32
CA ILE A 107 2.75 -6.15 18.32
C ILE A 107 4.15 -6.70 18.64
N GLY A 108 4.53 -6.72 19.91
CA GLY A 108 5.82 -7.26 20.36
C GLY A 108 5.99 -8.76 20.09
N SER A 109 4.92 -9.54 20.25
CA SER A 109 4.94 -10.99 19.97
C SER A 109 5.10 -11.30 18.48
N LEU A 110 4.57 -10.44 17.59
CA LEU A 110 4.70 -10.60 16.14
C LEU A 110 6.11 -10.33 15.62
N LYS A 111 6.92 -9.52 16.33
CA LYS A 111 8.31 -9.22 15.94
C LYS A 111 9.34 -10.28 16.36
N LYS A 112 8.93 -11.24 17.20
CA LYS A 112 9.80 -12.32 17.71
C LYS A 112 9.60 -13.65 16.97
N SER A 113 8.66 -13.70 16.02
CA SER A 113 8.41 -14.83 15.11
C SER A 113 8.89 -14.51 13.72
#